data_AF-A0A368DZ58-F1
#
_entry.id   AF-A0A368DZ58-F1
#
_cell.length_a   1.000
_cell.length_b   1.000
_cell.length_c   1.000
_cell.angle_alpha   90.00
_cell.angle_beta   90.00
_cell.angle_gamma   90.00
#
_symmetry.space_group_name_H-M   'P 1'
#
loop_
_entity.id
_entity.type
_entity.pdbx_description
1 polymer ?
#
loop_
_entity_poly.entity_id
_entity_poly.type
_entity_poly.pdbx_seq_one_letter_code
_entity_poly.pdbx_strand_id
1 'polypeptide(L)' 'MTITSALVLLSVYWFIILFIVLPINVTTQNDKKDIIEGTAPSSPINPNLKHKFSITTIVSIILWIPTCLVINLFY' A
#
# COMPACT_ATOMS: atom_id res chain seq x y z
N MET A 1 -12.26 22.29 5.02
CA MET A 1 -10.80 22.04 4.97
C MET A 1 -10.18 22.80 3.80
N THR A 2 -8.94 23.26 3.92
CA THR A 2 -8.19 23.82 2.77
C THR A 2 -7.79 22.68 1.81
N ILE A 3 -7.68 23.00 0.51
CA ILE A 3 -7.25 22.04 -0.52
C ILE A 3 -5.88 21.46 -0.20
N THR A 4 -4.96 22.28 0.33
CA THR A 4 -3.64 21.84 0.77
C THR A 4 -3.72 20.77 1.85
N SER A 5 -4.55 20.98 2.88
CA SER A 5 -4.71 19.99 3.95
C SER A 5 -5.30 18.67 3.43
N ALA A 6 -6.25 18.72 2.50
CA ALA A 6 -6.84 17.52 1.91
C ALA A 6 -5.79 16.68 1.16
N LEU A 7 -4.91 17.33 0.39
CA LEU A 7 -3.86 16.67 -0.40
C LEU A 7 -2.76 16.05 0.48
N VAL A 8 -2.39 16.75 1.57
CA VAL A 8 -1.46 16.21 2.58
C VAL A 8 -2.05 14.97 3.24
N LEU A 9 -3.33 15.01 3.61
CA LEU A 9 -4.03 13.90 4.25
C LEU A 9 -4.09 12.67 3.33
N LEU A 10 -4.34 12.87 2.03
CA LEU A 10 -4.26 11.81 1.01
C LEU A 10 -2.86 11.20 0.94
N SER A 11 -1.82 12.02 0.91
CA SER A 11 -0.43 11.55 0.87
C SER A 11 -0.10 10.67 2.07
N VAL A 12 -0.44 11.11 3.29
CA VAL A 12 -0.19 10.34 4.52
C VAL A 12 -0.95 9.01 4.51
N TYR A 13 -2.24 9.03 4.18
CA TYR A 13 -3.05 7.80 4.05
C TYR A 13 -2.44 6.83 3.06
N TRP A 14 -2.09 7.34 1.87
CA TRP A 14 -1.54 6.53 0.80
C TRP A 14 -0.23 5.85 1.20
N PHE A 15 0.71 6.56 1.84
CA PHE A 15 1.96 5.97 2.33
C PHE A 15 1.75 4.92 3.43
N ILE A 16 0.87 5.18 4.40
CA ILE A 16 0.57 4.22 5.47
C ILE A 16 0.00 2.93 4.88
N ILE A 17 -0.98 3.05 3.97
CA ILE A 17 -1.61 1.89 3.31
C ILE A 17 -0.59 1.14 2.46
N LEU A 18 0.30 1.85 1.75
CA LEU A 18 1.36 1.22 0.96
C LEU A 18 2.22 0.32 1.84
N PHE A 19 2.69 0.84 2.99
CA PHE A 19 3.53 0.08 3.90
C PHE A 19 2.79 -1.10 4.54
N ILE A 20 1.48 -1.00 4.75
CA ILE A 20 0.65 -2.13 5.21
C ILE A 20 0.48 -3.20 4.11
N VAL A 21 0.32 -2.80 2.84
CA VAL A 21 0.05 -3.72 1.72
C VAL A 21 1.33 -4.41 1.21
N LEU A 22 2.49 -3.78 1.37
CA LEU A 22 3.78 -4.35 0.97
C LEU A 22 4.08 -5.75 1.55
N PRO A 23 3.98 -6.01 2.86
CA PRO A 23 4.29 -7.33 3.44
C PRO A 23 3.22 -8.40 3.18
N ILE A 24 2.05 -8.04 2.67
CA ILE A 24 0.95 -9.00 2.47
C ILE A 24 1.25 -9.92 1.28
N ASN A 25 1.08 -11.23 1.43
CA ASN A 25 1.21 -12.21 0.35
C ASN A 25 2.60 -12.20 -0.34
N VAL A 26 3.67 -12.10 0.46
CA VAL A 26 5.04 -12.27 -0.02
C VAL A 26 5.37 -13.76 -0.02
N THR A 27 5.53 -14.34 -1.20
CA THR A 27 6.00 -15.74 -1.35
C THR A 27 7.51 -15.77 -1.50
N THR A 28 8.20 -16.42 -0.57
CA THR A 28 9.68 -16.47 -0.56
C THR A 28 10.21 -17.66 -1.37
N GLN A 29 11.48 -17.61 -1.78
CA GLN A 29 12.14 -18.73 -2.46
C GLN A 29 12.20 -20.00 -1.61
N ASN A 30 12.31 -19.83 -0.29
CA ASN A 30 12.31 -20.95 0.65
C ASN A 30 11.00 -21.75 0.63
N ASP A 31 9.84 -21.09 0.44
CA ASP A 31 8.52 -21.75 0.44
C ASP A 31 8.30 -22.68 -0.77
N LYS A 32 8.95 -22.41 -1.90
CA LYS A 32 8.83 -23.23 -3.12
C LYS A 32 9.93 -24.27 -3.30
N LYS A 33 10.92 -24.33 -2.39
CA LYS A 33 12.12 -25.20 -2.48
C LYS A 33 12.89 -25.08 -3.80
N ASP A 34 12.67 -23.99 -4.53
CA ASP A 34 13.29 -23.70 -5.82
C ASP A 34 14.34 -22.60 -5.60
N ILE A 35 15.36 -22.96 -4.83
CA ILE A 35 16.40 -22.04 -4.38
C ILE A 35 17.41 -21.90 -5.52
N ILE A 36 17.49 -20.71 -6.09
CA ILE A 36 18.43 -20.41 -7.17
C ILE A 36 19.76 -20.03 -6.52
N GLU A 37 20.86 -20.72 -6.87
CA GLU A 37 22.18 -20.42 -6.34
C GLU A 37 22.54 -18.94 -6.60
N GLY A 38 22.87 -18.20 -5.54
CA GLY A 38 23.18 -16.77 -5.59
C GLY A 38 22.04 -15.82 -5.20
N THR A 39 20.82 -16.32 -4.94
CA THR A 39 19.73 -15.50 -4.39
C THR A 39 19.47 -15.78 -2.91
N ALA A 40 19.19 -14.74 -2.12
CA ALA A 40 18.83 -14.91 -0.71
C ALA A 40 17.55 -15.77 -0.58
N PRO A 41 17.51 -16.78 0.31
CA PRO A 41 16.35 -17.69 0.45
C PRO A 41 15.06 -16.96 0.86
N SER A 42 15.20 -15.76 1.47
CA SER A 42 14.10 -14.87 1.85
C SER A 42 13.64 -13.92 0.73
N SER A 43 14.27 -13.95 -0.44
CA SER A 43 13.90 -13.09 -1.56
C SER A 43 12.52 -13.48 -2.12
N PRO A 44 11.62 -12.50 -2.36
CA PRO A 44 10.34 -12.78 -3.01
C PRO A 44 10.53 -13.27 -4.44
N ILE A 45 9.89 -14.37 -4.82
CA ILE A 45 9.94 -14.89 -6.20
C ILE A 45 9.24 -13.95 -7.17
N ASN A 46 8.10 -13.38 -6.77
CA ASN A 46 7.37 -12.42 -7.58
C ASN A 46 6.76 -11.34 -6.66
N PRO A 47 7.41 -10.18 -6.52
CA PRO A 47 6.93 -9.14 -5.64
C PRO A 47 5.65 -8.42 -6.15
N ASN A 48 5.18 -8.67 -7.38
CA ASN A 48 3.94 -8.13 -7.97
C ASN A 48 3.61 -6.67 -7.56
N LEU A 49 4.63 -5.80 -7.59
CA LEU A 49 4.58 -4.44 -7.04
C LEU A 49 3.48 -3.58 -7.67
N LYS A 50 3.22 -3.77 -8.98
CA LYS A 50 2.18 -3.04 -9.72
C LYS A 50 0.79 -3.28 -9.15
N HIS A 51 0.48 -4.52 -8.76
CA HIS A 51 -0.81 -4.88 -8.19
C HIS A 51 -0.98 -4.27 -6.79
N LYS A 52 0.07 -4.34 -5.97
CA LYS A 52 0.10 -3.73 -4.62
C LYS A 52 -0.10 -2.22 -4.67
N PHE A 53 0.55 -1.55 -5.62
CA PHE A 53 0.41 -0.11 -5.83
C PHE A 53 -1.02 0.29 -6.24
N SER A 54 -1.64 -0.50 -7.13
CA SER A 54 -3.02 -0.26 -7.55
C SER A 54 -4.02 -0.43 -6.39
N ILE A 55 -3.88 -1.49 -5.60
CA ILE A 55 -4.70 -1.71 -4.39
C ILE A 55 -4.54 -0.54 -3.42
N THR A 56 -3.30 -0.12 -3.17
CA THR A 56 -2.99 0.97 -2.24
C THR A 56 -3.74 2.25 -2.62
N THR A 57 -3.72 2.61 -3.91
CA THR A 57 -4.40 3.81 -4.41
C THR A 57 -5.92 3.72 -4.25
N ILE A 58 -6.51 2.56 -4.60
CA ILE A 58 -7.96 2.35 -4.47
C ILE A 58 -8.41 2.45 -3.01
N VAL A 59 -7.71 1.75 -2.12
CA VAL A 59 -8.03 1.74 -0.68
C VAL A 59 -7.82 3.12 -0.06
N SER A 60 -6.75 3.82 -0.45
CA SER A 60 -6.49 5.19 0.03
C SER A 60 -7.61 6.15 -0.35
N ILE A 61 -8.07 6.13 -1.61
CA ILE A 61 -9.17 6.99 -2.06
C ILE A 61 -10.48 6.67 -1.35
N ILE A 62 -10.78 5.38 -1.16
CA ILE A 62 -11.99 4.92 -0.47
C ILE A 62 -12.03 5.41 0.99
N LEU A 63 -10.89 5.45 1.68
CA LEU A 63 -10.81 5.94 3.05
C LEU A 63 -10.73 7.47 3.13
N TRP A 64 -10.07 8.10 2.16
CA TRP A 64 -9.85 9.54 2.14
C TRP A 64 -11.14 10.32 1.84
N ILE A 65 -11.95 9.89 0.86
CA ILE A 65 -13.21 10.55 0.49
C ILE A 65 -14.16 10.76 1.69
N PRO A 66 -14.56 9.72 2.45
CA PRO A 66 -15.47 9.88 3.58
C PRO A 66 -14.84 10.71 4.70
N THR A 67 -13.53 10.56 4.93
CA THR A 67 -12.81 11.36 5.93
C THR A 67 -12.86 12.85 5.58
N CYS A 68 -12.59 13.22 4.33
CA CYS A 68 -12.70 14.61 3.87
C CYS A 68 -14.13 15.15 3.95
N LEU A 69 -15.13 14.33 3.60
CA LEU A 69 -16.54 14.71 3.66
C LEU A 69 -16.99 14.97 5.09
N VAL A 70 -16.66 14.07 6.02
CA VAL A 70 -16.93 14.24 7.46
C VAL A 70 -16.30 15.53 7.97
N ILE A 71 -15.02 15.77 7.70
CA ILE A 71 -14.36 16.97 8.21
C ILE A 71 -15.01 18.25 7.66
N ASN A 72 -15.50 18.24 6.43
CA ASN A 72 -16.18 19.41 5.85
C ASN A 72 -17.63 19.60 6.32
N LEU A 73 -18.32 18.53 6.72
CA LEU A 73 -19.70 18.59 7.21
C LEU A 73 -19.77 19.03 8.68
N PHE A 74 -18.80 18.60 9.50
CA PHE A 74 -18.76 18.86 10.93
C PHE A 74 -17.99 20.14 11.31
N TYR A 75 -17.26 20.75 10.37
CA TYR A 75 -16.39 21.90 10.59
C TYR A 75 -16.43 22.90 9.43
#